data_AF-A0A9P7XEC7-F1
#
_entry.id   AF-A0A9P7XEC7-F1
#
_cell.length_a   1.000
_cell.length_b   1.000
_cell.length_c   1.000
_cell.angle_alpha   90.00
_cell.angle_beta   90.00
_cell.angle_gamma   90.00
#
_symmetry.space_group_name_H-M   'P 1'
#
loop_
_entity.id
_entity.type
_entity.pdbx_description
1 polymer ?
#
loop_
_entity_poly.entity_id
_entity_poly.type
_entity_poly.pdbx_seq_one_letter_code
_entity_poly.pdbx_strand_id
1 'polypeptide(L)'
;MGLIWTIDPLATQVTSSVLGPLPRLSFISGNTALPPTATLPPASQPTHSDADIDHPACPFALVVNVPLVEMTPENGSTEVWLGTHNAGLAVQEGKHGERASGRIKADFLEARRKERGPSQPVVKKGLLSSVT
;
A
#
# COMPACT_ATOMS: atom_id res chain seq x y z
N MET A 1 -10.31 4.92 -30.44
CA MET A 1 -9.25 4.84 -29.40
C MET A 1 -9.91 4.27 -28.15
N GLY A 2 -9.83 2.95 -27.96
CA GLY A 2 -10.81 2.17 -27.20
C GLY A 2 -10.39 1.79 -25.77
N LEU A 3 -11.43 1.72 -24.92
CA LEU A 3 -11.68 0.84 -23.75
C LEU A 3 -10.59 0.69 -22.68
N ILE A 4 -10.82 1.31 -21.50
CA ILE A 4 -10.57 0.73 -20.15
C ILE A 4 -11.08 1.62 -18.98
N TRP A 5 -11.73 2.76 -19.23
CA TRP A 5 -12.16 3.67 -18.17
C TRP A 5 -13.55 3.34 -17.64
N THR A 6 -13.62 2.58 -16.53
CA THR A 6 -14.47 2.88 -15.34
C THR A 6 -14.28 1.76 -14.33
N ILE A 7 -13.17 1.79 -13.58
CA ILE A 7 -13.03 0.89 -12.42
C ILE A 7 -13.82 1.42 -11.22
N ASP A 8 -14.04 2.72 -11.13
CA ASP A 8 -14.99 3.37 -10.22
C ASP A 8 -14.94 4.89 -10.51
N PRO A 9 -16.06 5.62 -10.62
CA PRO A 9 -16.05 7.06 -10.91
C PRO A 9 -15.31 7.89 -9.85
N LEU A 10 -15.40 7.51 -8.57
CA LEU A 10 -14.74 8.20 -7.48
C LEU A 10 -13.22 7.95 -7.51
N ALA A 11 -12.78 6.71 -7.73
CA ALA A 11 -11.38 6.37 -7.93
C ALA A 11 -10.79 7.15 -9.11
N THR A 12 -11.54 7.22 -10.21
CA THR A 12 -11.12 7.97 -11.42
C THR A 12 -11.00 9.46 -11.12
N GLN A 13 -11.96 10.03 -10.41
CA GLN A 13 -11.93 11.43 -10.00
C GLN A 13 -10.71 11.73 -9.12
N VAL A 14 -10.51 10.96 -8.04
CA VAL A 14 -9.40 11.15 -7.10
C VAL A 14 -8.05 10.99 -7.82
N THR A 15 -7.87 9.90 -8.58
CA THR A 15 -6.61 9.67 -9.30
C THR A 15 -6.31 10.74 -10.33
N SER A 16 -7.32 11.23 -11.06
CA SER A 16 -7.15 12.32 -12.02
C SER A 16 -6.83 13.66 -11.35
N SER A 17 -7.38 13.92 -10.15
CA SER A 17 -7.06 15.13 -9.39
C SER A 17 -5.65 15.13 -8.80
N VAL A 18 -5.11 13.96 -8.46
CA VAL A 18 -3.77 13.84 -7.85
C VAL A 18 -2.66 13.65 -8.89
N LEU A 19 -2.88 12.80 -9.90
CA LEU A 19 -1.85 12.41 -10.87
C LEU A 19 -1.94 13.18 -12.19
N GLY A 20 -2.97 14.02 -12.37
CA GLY A 20 -3.25 14.75 -13.59
C GLY A 20 -4.33 14.09 -14.46
N PRO A 21 -4.76 14.74 -15.55
CA PRO A 21 -6.03 14.46 -16.23
C PRO A 21 -6.09 13.13 -16.99
N LEU A 22 -4.95 12.46 -17.17
CA LEU A 22 -4.83 11.21 -17.92
C LEU A 22 -4.03 10.20 -17.08
N PRO A 23 -4.53 9.76 -15.90
CA PRO A 23 -3.88 8.68 -15.18
C PRO A 23 -3.86 7.43 -16.06
N ARG A 24 -3.05 6.42 -15.69
CA ARG A 24 -3.04 5.12 -16.38
C ARG A 24 -3.09 4.02 -15.34
N LEU A 25 -4.01 3.07 -15.53
CA LEU A 25 -3.96 1.80 -14.82
C LEU A 25 -2.83 0.94 -15.40
N SER A 26 -1.73 0.84 -14.65
CA SER A 26 -0.53 0.13 -15.10
C SER A 26 -0.39 -1.26 -14.49
N PHE A 27 -1.13 -1.56 -13.42
CA PHE A 27 -1.03 -2.81 -12.67
C PHE A 27 -2.37 -3.15 -12.03
N ILE A 28 -2.76 -4.44 -12.09
CA ILE A 28 -3.90 -5.01 -11.34
C ILE A 28 -3.44 -6.35 -10.79
N SER A 29 -3.56 -6.53 -9.49
CA SER A 29 -3.23 -7.78 -8.80
C SER A 29 -4.17 -7.97 -7.60
N GLY A 30 -4.00 -9.08 -6.88
CA GLY A 30 -4.71 -9.37 -5.65
C GLY A 30 -3.81 -10.03 -4.61
N ASN A 31 -4.11 -9.76 -3.35
CA ASN A 31 -3.46 -10.35 -2.19
C ASN A 31 -4.49 -11.10 -1.36
N THR A 32 -4.14 -12.30 -0.87
CA THR A 32 -5.00 -13.08 0.02
C THR A 32 -4.21 -13.44 1.28
N ALA A 33 -4.63 -12.89 2.42
CA ALA A 33 -4.13 -13.30 3.72
C ALA A 33 -4.73 -14.67 4.06
N LEU A 34 -3.89 -15.71 4.11
CA LEU A 34 -4.33 -17.05 4.48
C LEU A 34 -4.40 -17.17 6.00
N PRO A 35 -5.40 -17.89 6.54
CA PRO A 35 -5.49 -18.12 7.98
C PRO A 35 -4.28 -18.93 8.47
N PRO A 36 -3.85 -18.70 9.72
CA PRO A 36 -2.77 -19.48 10.31
C PRO A 36 -3.17 -20.96 10.43
N THR A 37 -2.19 -21.84 10.39
CA THR A 37 -2.36 -23.28 10.65
C THR A 37 -1.49 -23.70 11.83
N ALA A 38 -1.67 -24.93 12.32
CA ALA A 38 -0.83 -25.46 13.41
C ALA A 38 0.68 -25.45 13.08
N THR A 39 1.04 -25.53 11.80
CA THR A 39 2.43 -25.53 11.33
C THR A 39 2.90 -24.17 10.79
N LEU A 40 1.97 -23.23 10.56
CA LEU A 40 2.23 -21.89 10.04
C LEU A 40 1.53 -20.87 10.94
N PRO A 41 2.20 -20.39 12.00
CA PRO A 41 1.61 -19.40 12.90
C PRO A 41 1.32 -18.08 12.15
N PRO A 42 0.51 -17.18 12.74
CA PRO A 42 0.30 -15.85 12.17
C PRO A 42 1.62 -15.13 11.90
N ALA A 43 1.77 -14.57 10.71
CA ALA A 43 2.94 -13.80 10.32
C ALA A 43 2.50 -12.55 9.55
N SER A 44 3.16 -11.43 9.82
CA SER A 44 3.02 -10.20 9.05
C SER A 44 4.17 -10.07 8.05
N GLN A 45 3.91 -9.38 6.95
CA GLN A 45 4.99 -8.89 6.10
C GLN A 45 5.77 -7.81 6.85
N PRO A 46 7.10 -7.69 6.63
CA PRO A 46 7.83 -6.51 7.07
C PRO A 46 7.20 -5.24 6.49
N THR A 47 7.21 -4.14 7.24
CA THR A 47 6.78 -2.83 6.72
C THR A 47 7.62 -2.48 5.50
N HIS A 48 6.97 -2.13 4.40
CA HIS A 48 7.63 -1.83 3.12
C HIS A 48 6.88 -0.72 2.37
N SER A 49 7.57 -0.16 1.37
CA SER A 49 6.97 0.63 0.30
C SER A 49 6.86 -0.26 -0.94
N ASP A 50 5.73 -0.19 -1.66
CA ASP A 50 5.58 -0.84 -2.97
C ASP A 50 6.41 -0.13 -4.06
N ALA A 51 6.83 1.11 -3.80
CA ALA A 51 7.75 1.86 -4.65
C ALA A 51 9.19 1.69 -4.16
N ASP A 52 9.88 0.70 -4.73
CA ASP A 52 11.27 0.31 -4.39
C ASP A 52 12.28 0.76 -5.47
N ILE A 53 11.94 1.81 -6.21
CA ILE A 53 12.75 2.45 -7.25
C ILE A 53 12.95 3.93 -6.97
N ASP A 54 13.90 4.57 -7.67
CA ASP A 54 14.02 6.02 -7.61
C ASP A 54 12.84 6.66 -8.33
N HIS A 55 12.17 7.60 -7.66
CA HIS A 55 10.93 8.19 -8.12
C HIS A 55 10.82 9.66 -7.69
N PRO A 56 9.99 10.46 -8.37
CA PRO A 56 9.77 11.85 -7.98
C PRO A 56 9.30 11.98 -6.52
N ALA A 57 9.63 13.10 -5.89
CA ALA A 57 9.15 13.44 -4.54
C ALA A 57 7.67 13.88 -4.50
N CYS A 58 7.02 13.99 -5.66
CA CYS A 58 5.59 14.21 -5.77
C CYS A 58 4.84 12.89 -6.05
N PRO A 59 3.53 12.80 -5.76
CA PRO A 59 2.73 11.64 -6.13
C PRO A 59 2.85 11.31 -7.62
N PHE A 60 3.34 10.12 -7.94
CA PHE A 60 3.51 9.62 -9.31
C PHE A 60 2.68 8.37 -9.58
N ALA A 61 2.22 7.69 -8.52
CA ALA A 61 1.34 6.53 -8.55
C ALA A 61 0.41 6.55 -7.33
N LEU A 62 -0.72 5.86 -7.44
CA LEU A 62 -1.65 5.62 -6.34
C LEU A 62 -2.07 4.15 -6.37
N VAL A 63 -1.98 3.47 -5.22
CA VAL A 63 -2.47 2.11 -5.06
C VAL A 63 -3.91 2.16 -4.56
N VAL A 64 -4.84 1.63 -5.34
CA VAL A 64 -6.26 1.52 -4.96
C VAL A 64 -6.53 0.10 -4.48
N ASN A 65 -6.74 -0.06 -3.17
CA ASN A 65 -7.07 -1.33 -2.54
C ASN A 65 -8.58 -1.50 -2.43
N VAL A 66 -9.08 -2.63 -2.94
CA VAL A 66 -10.51 -2.99 -2.91
C VAL A 66 -10.69 -4.27 -2.08
N PRO A 67 -11.21 -4.16 -0.85
CA PRO A 67 -11.41 -5.30 0.03
C PRO A 67 -12.59 -6.15 -0.47
N LEU A 68 -12.36 -7.44 -0.67
CA LEU A 68 -13.38 -8.40 -1.13
C LEU A 68 -14.21 -9.00 0.02
N VAL A 69 -13.76 -8.78 1.26
CA VAL A 69 -14.41 -9.10 2.53
C VAL A 69 -14.28 -7.91 3.47
N GLU A 70 -14.97 -7.92 4.61
CA GLU A 70 -14.64 -6.95 5.67
C GLU A 70 -13.24 -7.26 6.20
N MET A 71 -12.34 -6.28 6.13
CA MET A 71 -10.97 -6.40 6.59
C MET A 71 -10.88 -5.86 8.02
N THR A 72 -10.41 -6.67 8.95
CA THR A 72 -10.19 -6.30 10.36
C THR A 72 -8.75 -6.66 10.77
N PRO A 73 -8.19 -6.08 11.84
CA PRO A 73 -6.87 -6.48 12.33
C PRO A 73 -6.75 -8.00 12.55
N GLU A 74 -7.82 -8.65 13.03
CA GLU A 74 -7.86 -10.08 13.33
C GLU A 74 -7.77 -10.96 12.08
N ASN A 75 -8.26 -10.48 10.94
CA ASN A 75 -8.20 -11.21 9.67
C ASN A 75 -7.13 -10.67 8.70
N GLY A 76 -6.26 -9.78 9.17
CA GLY A 76 -5.11 -9.29 8.42
C GLY A 76 -5.40 -8.06 7.55
N SER A 77 -6.22 -7.11 8.03
CA SER A 77 -6.28 -5.78 7.40
C SER A 77 -4.90 -5.13 7.34
N THR A 78 -4.65 -4.33 6.30
CA THR A 78 -3.33 -3.73 6.11
C THR A 78 -3.02 -2.71 7.21
N GLU A 79 -1.87 -2.85 7.84
CA GLU A 79 -1.29 -1.81 8.69
C GLU A 79 -0.68 -0.72 7.81
N VAL A 80 -1.05 0.55 8.04
CA VAL A 80 -0.57 1.71 7.28
C VAL A 80 0.14 2.71 8.18
N TRP A 81 1.24 3.27 7.68
CA TRP A 81 2.05 4.26 8.38
C TRP A 81 1.77 5.65 7.80
N LEU A 82 0.84 6.39 8.41
CA LEU A 82 0.35 7.64 7.83
C LEU A 82 1.46 8.69 7.74
N GLY A 83 1.60 9.34 6.59
CA GLY A 83 2.60 10.39 6.33
C GLY A 83 3.97 9.90 5.86
N THR A 84 4.21 8.58 5.79
CA THR A 84 5.52 8.05 5.34
C THR A 84 5.71 8.03 3.82
N HIS A 85 4.67 8.31 3.03
CA HIS A 85 4.74 8.41 1.56
C HIS A 85 5.72 9.48 1.04
N ASN A 86 6.14 10.41 1.91
CA ASN A 86 7.17 11.41 1.58
C ASN A 86 8.60 10.88 1.71
N ALA A 87 8.78 9.64 2.17
CA ALA A 87 10.09 9.02 2.30
C ALA A 87 10.46 8.26 1.02
N GLY A 88 11.68 8.47 0.52
CA GLY A 88 12.20 7.78 -0.67
C GLY A 88 13.11 6.59 -0.34
N LEU A 89 13.89 6.14 -1.33
CA LEU A 89 14.79 4.98 -1.21
C LEU A 89 15.76 5.01 -0.02
N ALA A 90 16.13 6.20 0.47
CA ALA A 90 17.11 6.34 1.56
C ALA A 90 16.70 5.65 2.87
N VAL A 91 15.39 5.45 3.08
CA VAL A 91 14.85 4.78 4.29
C VAL A 91 14.52 3.31 4.05
N GLN A 92 14.76 2.82 2.83
CA GLN A 92 14.48 1.45 2.43
C GLN A 92 15.76 0.59 2.48
N GLU A 93 15.59 -0.72 2.58
CA GLU A 93 16.63 -1.73 2.53
C GLU A 93 16.14 -2.99 1.80
N GLY A 94 17.08 -3.85 1.39
CA GLY A 94 16.82 -4.96 0.45
C GLY A 94 17.19 -4.57 -0.98
N LYS A 95 17.52 -5.56 -1.82
CA LYS A 95 17.81 -5.29 -3.24
C LYS A 95 16.52 -5.30 -4.05
N HIS A 96 16.41 -4.38 -5.01
CA HIS A 96 15.29 -4.33 -5.96
C HIS A 96 15.04 -5.70 -6.60
N GLY A 97 13.77 -6.14 -6.60
CA GLY A 97 13.34 -7.42 -7.14
C GLY A 97 13.53 -8.64 -6.22
N GLU A 98 14.15 -8.49 -5.05
CA GLU A 98 14.11 -9.53 -4.01
C GLU A 98 12.77 -9.49 -3.26
N ARG A 99 12.38 -10.62 -2.66
CA ARG A 99 11.15 -10.72 -1.85
C ARG A 99 11.11 -9.73 -0.66
N ALA A 100 12.28 -9.27 -0.22
CA ALA A 100 12.44 -8.29 0.85
C ALA A 100 12.73 -6.87 0.35
N SER A 101 12.60 -6.62 -0.95
CA SER A 101 12.77 -5.27 -1.51
C SER A 101 11.77 -4.29 -0.91
N GLY A 102 12.16 -3.02 -0.83
CA GLY A 102 11.31 -1.94 -0.33
C GLY A 102 11.07 -1.95 1.18
N ARG A 103 11.68 -2.87 1.93
CA ARG A 103 11.53 -2.95 3.39
C ARG A 103 12.04 -1.66 4.04
N ILE A 104 11.30 -1.13 5.01
CA ILE A 104 11.69 0.08 5.74
C ILE A 104 12.67 -0.29 6.86
N LYS A 105 13.75 0.49 6.99
CA LYS A 105 14.76 0.32 8.04
C LYS A 105 14.14 0.46 9.44
N ALA A 106 14.56 -0.41 10.35
CA ALA A 106 13.96 -0.51 11.68
C ALA A 106 14.14 0.76 12.53
N ASP A 107 15.29 1.43 12.43
CA ASP A 107 15.57 2.70 13.12
C ASP A 107 14.62 3.82 12.67
N PHE A 108 14.31 3.88 11.38
CA PHE A 108 13.32 4.82 10.84
C PHE A 108 11.92 4.52 11.36
N LEU A 109 11.50 3.26 11.42
CA LEU A 109 10.19 2.88 11.99
C LEU A 109 10.08 3.26 13.46
N GLU A 110 11.13 3.03 14.25
CA GLU A 110 11.14 3.37 15.67
C GLU A 110 11.17 4.88 15.92
N ALA A 111 11.84 5.65 15.05
CA ALA A 111 11.75 7.11 15.07
C ALA A 111 10.32 7.57 14.72
N ARG A 112 9.73 7.01 13.66
CA ARG A 112 8.37 7.36 13.23
C ARG A 112 7.33 7.00 14.28
N ARG A 113 7.46 5.86 14.96
CA ARG A 113 6.54 5.40 16.01
C ARG A 113 6.42 6.41 17.16
N LYS A 114 7.50 7.12 17.50
CA LYS A 114 7.52 8.17 18.53
C LYS A 114 6.76 9.43 18.13
N GLU A 115 6.69 9.74 16.84
CA GLU A 115 5.96 10.89 16.31
C GLU A 115 4.50 10.52 15.99
N ARG A 116 4.32 9.43 15.25
CA ARG A 116 3.04 8.82 14.89
C ARG A 116 3.23 7.35 14.51
N GLY A 117 2.73 6.46 15.37
CA GLY A 117 2.70 5.02 15.10
C GLY A 117 1.76 4.60 13.95
N PRO A 118 1.77 3.30 13.61
CA PRO A 118 0.91 2.75 12.58
C PRO A 118 -0.57 2.83 12.94
N SER A 119 -1.41 2.71 11.90
CA SER A 119 -2.85 2.51 12.02
C SER A 119 -3.25 1.25 11.25
N GLN A 120 -4.06 0.39 11.85
CA GLN A 120 -4.60 -0.80 11.18
C GLN A 120 -6.13 -0.74 11.26
N PRO A 121 -6.79 -0.07 10.30
CA PRO A 121 -8.22 0.18 10.38
C PRO A 121 -9.05 -1.06 10.02
N VAL A 122 -10.32 -1.03 10.43
CA VAL A 122 -11.37 -1.90 9.88
C VAL A 122 -11.89 -1.27 8.59
N VAL A 123 -11.89 -2.03 7.49
CA VAL A 123 -12.36 -1.56 6.18
C VAL A 123 -13.47 -2.48 5.69
N LYS A 124 -14.65 -1.92 5.47
CA LYS A 124 -15.81 -2.69 4.99
C LYS A 124 -15.58 -3.18 3.56
N LYS A 125 -16.13 -4.35 3.26
CA LYS A 125 -16.16 -4.92 1.90
C LYS A 125 -16.63 -3.90 0.87
N GLY A 126 -15.91 -3.80 -0.24
CA GLY A 126 -16.26 -2.93 -1.38
C GLY A 126 -15.94 -1.44 -1.20
N LEU A 127 -15.43 -1.00 -0.03
CA LEU A 127 -14.96 0.37 0.13
C LEU A 127 -13.55 0.55 -0.43
N LEU A 128 -13.31 1.64 -1.15
CA LEU A 128 -11.99 1.96 -1.67
C LEU A 128 -11.10 2.53 -0.57
N SER A 129 -9.86 2.06 -0.52
CA SER A 129 -8.79 2.70 0.26
C SER A 129 -7.60 2.96 -0.64
N SER A 130 -6.85 4.03 -0.37
CA SER A 130 -5.63 4.34 -1.09
C SER A 130 -4.46 4.41 -0.13
N VAL A 131 -3.36 3.82 -0.52
CA VAL A 131 -2.03 4.09 0.04
C VAL A 131 -1.18 4.68 -1.07
N THR A 132 -0.36 5.66 -0.71
CA THR A 132 0.50 6.43 -1.61
C THR A 132 1.95 6.10 -1.29
#